data_AF-A0A2S3ZAR3-F1
#
_entry.id   AF-A0A2S3ZAR3-F1
#
_cell.length_a   1.000
_cell.length_b   1.000
_cell.length_c   1.000
_cell.angle_alpha   90.00
_cell.angle_beta   90.00
_cell.angle_gamma   90.00
#
_symmetry.space_group_name_H-M   'P 1'
#
loop_
_entity.id
_entity.type
_entity.pdbx_description
1 polymer ?
#
loop_
_entity_poly.entity_id
_entity_poly.type
_entity_poly.pdbx_seq_one_letter_code
_entity_poly.pdbx_strand_id
1 'polypeptide(L)'
;MGLIPLVVIIAALALVWLAVARLRSTEAFRRVTVPAGLAPSLHAARRAFRRRAALATTAAVVVGALAVAVDHAMPAGYDLVFLLVPALMSLAGLLVIAALPGVPVAESGSQRSADLAPRHPWSFAPAWARVLPATAGVLLLGVIVAFGLTSEASEDGLFRAIRIDSGAYSSTATPYPGWYYGVPVLLVTVALAIAAATALARVAASARPTHTTLREADQVMRLLITRVIVKLTTGTFIVYLGGLMFMAAGR
;
A
#
# COMPACT_ATOMS: atom_id res chain seq x y z
N MET A 1 15.00 -6.85 -29.42
CA MET A 1 15.65 -6.13 -28.28
C MET A 1 14.74 -5.97 -27.05
N GLY A 2 13.56 -6.63 -26.96
CA GLY A 2 12.63 -6.48 -25.81
C GLY A 2 12.80 -7.45 -24.64
N LEU A 3 13.67 -8.46 -24.73
CA LEU A 3 13.82 -9.49 -23.67
C LEU A 3 14.71 -9.06 -22.50
N ILE A 4 15.68 -8.16 -22.76
CA ILE A 4 16.62 -7.66 -21.75
C ILE A 4 15.91 -6.91 -20.60
N PRO A 5 14.97 -5.97 -20.84
CA PRO A 5 14.29 -5.28 -19.74
C PRO A 5 13.40 -6.22 -18.90
N LEU A 6 12.75 -7.21 -19.53
CA LEU A 6 11.90 -8.17 -18.84
C LEU A 6 12.70 -9.09 -17.90
N VAL A 7 13.85 -9.61 -18.36
CA VAL A 7 14.73 -10.46 -17.55
C VAL A 7 15.30 -9.70 -16.35
N VAL A 8 15.66 -8.42 -16.53
CA VAL A 8 16.13 -7.55 -15.44
C VAL A 8 15.04 -7.32 -14.40
N ILE A 9 13.80 -7.08 -14.82
CA ILE A 9 12.66 -6.89 -13.90
C ILE A 9 12.37 -8.19 -13.13
N ILE A 10 12.36 -9.35 -13.80
CA ILE A 10 12.13 -10.65 -13.15
C ILE A 10 13.23 -10.96 -12.13
N ALA A 11 14.50 -10.74 -12.49
CA ALA A 11 15.62 -10.93 -11.58
C ALA A 11 15.55 -10.01 -10.36
N ALA A 12 15.15 -8.74 -10.55
CA ALA A 12 14.94 -7.79 -9.46
C ALA A 12 13.80 -8.26 -8.52
N LEU A 13 12.69 -8.74 -9.06
CA LEU A 13 11.57 -9.28 -8.28
C LEU A 13 11.96 -10.53 -7.50
N ALA A 14 12.73 -11.45 -8.09
CA ALA A 14 13.22 -12.65 -7.43
C ALA A 14 14.17 -12.32 -6.27
N LEU A 15 15.07 -11.35 -6.45
CA LEU A 15 15.97 -10.87 -5.40
C LEU A 15 15.21 -10.22 -4.25
N VAL A 16 14.21 -9.39 -4.55
CA VAL A 16 13.34 -8.77 -3.54
C VAL A 16 12.58 -9.85 -2.76
N TRP A 17 12.02 -10.85 -3.46
CA TRP A 17 11.32 -11.97 -2.82
C TRP A 17 12.24 -12.75 -1.87
N LEU A 18 13.46 -13.06 -2.30
CA LEU A 18 14.43 -13.80 -1.49
C LEU A 18 14.89 -13.01 -0.26
N ALA A 19 15.13 -11.71 -0.42
CA ALA A 19 15.46 -10.81 0.68
C ALA A 19 14.33 -10.75 1.71
N VAL A 20 13.09 -10.69 1.25
CA VAL A 20 11.89 -10.66 2.11
C VAL A 20 11.66 -11.99 2.82
N ALA A 21 11.81 -13.11 2.13
CA ALA A 21 11.70 -14.43 2.73
C ALA A 21 12.70 -14.61 3.89
N ARG A 22 13.94 -14.15 3.70
CA ARG A 22 14.97 -14.14 4.75
C ARG A 22 14.63 -13.19 5.90
N LEU A 23 14.07 -12.02 5.62
CA LEU A 23 13.69 -11.05 6.66
C LEU A 23 12.46 -11.47 7.47
N ARG A 24 11.62 -12.37 6.95
CA ARG A 24 10.39 -12.86 7.61
C ARG A 24 10.60 -14.10 8.47
N SER A 25 11.68 -14.86 8.27
CA SER A 25 11.92 -16.14 8.97
C SER A 25 12.13 -16.01 10.48
N THR A 26 12.33 -14.80 10.99
CA THR A 26 12.57 -14.51 12.42
C THR A 26 11.33 -14.06 13.18
N GLU A 27 10.17 -13.94 12.53
CA GLU A 27 8.97 -13.37 13.15
C GLU A 27 8.10 -14.43 13.87
N ALA A 28 8.45 -14.76 15.13
CA ALA A 28 7.54 -15.45 16.03
C ALA A 28 6.47 -14.48 16.58
N PHE A 29 5.19 -14.86 16.53
CA PHE A 29 4.12 -14.09 17.18
C PHE A 29 4.27 -14.19 18.70
N ARG A 30 4.75 -13.10 19.35
CA ARG A 30 4.84 -13.02 20.81
C ARG A 30 3.44 -12.97 21.40
N ARG A 31 3.05 -14.01 22.14
CA ARG A 31 1.84 -14.00 22.97
C ARG A 31 2.13 -13.23 24.25
N VAL A 32 1.32 -12.22 24.55
CA VAL A 32 1.42 -11.44 25.80
C VAL A 32 0.34 -11.95 26.74
N THR A 33 0.75 -12.45 27.91
CA THR A 33 -0.15 -12.84 29.00
C THR A 33 -0.50 -11.62 29.83
N VAL A 34 -1.79 -11.30 29.94
CA VAL A 34 -2.27 -10.12 30.66
C VAL A 34 -3.01 -10.56 31.93
N PRO A 35 -2.70 -9.98 33.11
CA PRO A 35 -3.41 -10.27 34.36
C PRO A 35 -4.92 -10.04 34.23
N ALA A 36 -5.72 -10.86 34.93
CA ALA A 36 -7.19 -10.82 34.84
C ALA A 36 -7.78 -9.44 35.17
N GLY A 37 -7.19 -8.70 36.12
CA GLY A 37 -7.63 -7.34 36.49
C GLY A 37 -7.50 -6.30 35.38
N LEU A 38 -6.65 -6.54 34.37
CA LEU A 38 -6.42 -5.64 33.23
C LEU A 38 -7.15 -6.09 31.95
N ALA A 39 -7.87 -7.22 32.01
CA ALA A 39 -8.59 -7.76 30.86
C ALA A 39 -9.66 -6.79 30.29
N PRO A 40 -10.48 -6.08 31.11
CA PRO A 40 -11.50 -5.17 30.58
C PRO A 40 -10.93 -4.06 29.68
N SER A 41 -9.82 -3.44 30.08
CA SER A 41 -9.11 -2.42 29.30
C SER A 41 -8.60 -2.96 27.97
N LEU A 42 -8.04 -4.17 27.98
CA LEU A 42 -7.58 -4.83 26.76
C LEU A 42 -8.76 -5.20 25.84
N HIS A 43 -9.88 -5.67 26.38
CA HIS A 43 -11.08 -5.96 25.60
C HIS A 43 -11.64 -4.71 24.93
N ALA A 44 -11.68 -3.58 25.63
CA ALA A 44 -12.07 -2.29 25.07
C ALA A 44 -11.14 -1.85 23.93
N ALA A 45 -9.83 -1.93 24.13
CA ALA A 45 -8.84 -1.63 23.09
C ALA A 45 -9.01 -2.55 21.86
N ARG A 46 -9.17 -3.86 22.07
CA ARG A 46 -9.43 -4.83 20.98
C ARG A 46 -10.71 -4.52 20.21
N ARG A 47 -11.79 -4.14 20.90
CA ARG A 47 -13.06 -3.74 20.24
C ARG A 47 -12.87 -2.49 19.40
N ALA A 48 -12.20 -1.47 19.92
CA ALA A 48 -11.90 -0.24 19.18
C ALA A 48 -11.00 -0.51 17.96
N PHE A 49 -9.98 -1.36 18.11
CA PHE A 49 -9.14 -1.81 17.00
C PHE A 49 -9.95 -2.52 15.91
N ARG A 50 -10.81 -3.48 16.29
CA ARG A 50 -11.70 -4.19 15.36
C ARG A 50 -12.67 -3.24 14.66
N ARG A 51 -13.26 -2.28 15.39
CA ARG A 51 -14.17 -1.28 14.81
C ARG A 51 -13.45 -0.43 13.77
N ARG A 52 -12.22 0.02 14.08
CA ARG A 52 -11.40 0.79 13.14
C ARG A 52 -11.04 -0.01 11.89
N ALA A 53 -10.65 -1.27 12.06
CA ALA A 53 -10.36 -2.16 10.92
C ALA A 53 -11.62 -2.41 10.07
N ALA A 54 -12.78 -2.61 10.70
CA ALA A 54 -14.05 -2.76 10.02
C ALA A 54 -14.41 -1.49 9.23
N LEU A 55 -14.33 -0.31 9.85
CA LEU A 55 -14.58 0.97 9.17
C LEU A 55 -13.64 1.20 7.98
N ALA A 56 -12.34 0.90 8.14
CA ALA A 56 -11.38 1.04 7.05
C ALA A 56 -11.68 0.08 5.89
N THR A 57 -12.07 -1.15 6.22
CA THR A 57 -12.46 -2.16 5.22
C THR A 57 -13.75 -1.76 4.50
N THR A 58 -14.77 -1.32 5.24
CA THR A 58 -16.03 -0.83 4.68
C THR A 58 -15.80 0.37 3.77
N ALA A 59 -14.99 1.36 4.18
CA ALA A 59 -14.66 2.51 3.34
C ALA A 59 -13.95 2.08 2.06
N ALA A 60 -12.98 1.16 2.14
CA ALA A 60 -12.30 0.62 0.98
C ALA A 60 -13.27 -0.06 0.00
N VAL A 61 -14.18 -0.92 0.51
CA VAL A 61 -15.18 -1.62 -0.31
C VAL A 61 -16.15 -0.64 -0.96
N VAL A 62 -16.67 0.33 -0.22
CA VAL A 62 -17.60 1.35 -0.74
C VAL A 62 -16.93 2.18 -1.84
N VAL A 63 -15.70 2.65 -1.61
CA VAL A 63 -14.95 3.41 -2.62
C VAL A 63 -14.65 2.57 -3.86
N GLY A 64 -14.28 1.30 -3.69
CA GLY A 64 -14.07 0.37 -4.80
C GLY A 64 -15.33 0.16 -5.63
N ALA A 65 -16.47 -0.10 -4.98
CA ALA A 65 -17.76 -0.28 -5.64
C ALA A 65 -18.20 0.98 -6.40
N LEU A 66 -18.02 2.16 -5.80
CA LEU A 66 -18.31 3.44 -6.46
C LEU A 66 -17.40 3.68 -7.67
N ALA A 67 -16.10 3.39 -7.56
CA ALA A 67 -15.17 3.53 -8.67
C ALA A 67 -15.53 2.62 -9.85
N VAL A 68 -15.91 1.36 -9.58
CA VAL A 68 -16.41 0.43 -10.61
C VAL A 68 -17.70 0.94 -11.25
N ALA A 69 -18.64 1.46 -10.45
CA ALA A 69 -19.87 2.03 -10.99
C ALA A 69 -19.61 3.27 -11.87
N VAL A 70 -18.67 4.13 -11.47
CA VAL A 70 -18.24 5.30 -12.26
C VAL A 70 -17.60 4.87 -13.58
N ASP A 71 -16.74 3.85 -13.55
CA ASP A 71 -16.10 3.30 -14.75
C ASP A 71 -17.15 2.80 -15.76
N HIS A 72 -18.12 2.00 -15.31
CA HIS A 72 -19.22 1.52 -16.16
C HIS A 72 -20.10 2.64 -16.71
N ALA A 73 -20.25 3.76 -15.98
CA ALA A 73 -20.99 4.92 -16.43
C ALA A 73 -20.19 5.82 -17.40
N MET A 74 -18.88 5.60 -17.56
CA MET A 74 -17.98 6.40 -18.40
C MET A 74 -17.24 5.53 -19.44
N PRO A 75 -17.91 5.01 -20.48
CA PRO A 75 -17.29 4.14 -21.49
C PRO A 75 -16.12 4.80 -22.24
N ALA A 76 -16.14 6.14 -22.36
CA ALA A 76 -15.07 6.93 -22.98
C ALA A 76 -13.80 7.00 -22.12
N GLY A 77 -13.82 6.48 -20.89
CA GLY A 77 -12.69 6.46 -19.97
C GLY A 77 -11.69 5.32 -20.20
N TYR A 78 -11.96 4.41 -21.14
CA TYR A 78 -11.06 3.32 -21.52
C TYR A 78 -10.50 2.52 -20.33
N ASP A 79 -11.38 2.17 -19.40
CA ASP A 79 -11.10 1.42 -18.16
C ASP A 79 -10.08 2.09 -17.22
N LEU A 80 -9.82 3.39 -17.39
CA LEU A 80 -8.90 4.13 -16.53
C LEU A 80 -9.36 4.13 -15.08
N VAL A 81 -10.66 4.29 -14.82
CA VAL A 81 -11.18 4.34 -13.45
C VAL A 81 -11.10 2.95 -12.83
N PHE A 82 -11.40 1.89 -13.59
CA PHE A 82 -11.21 0.51 -13.17
C PHE A 82 -9.75 0.22 -12.79
N LEU A 83 -8.78 0.68 -13.59
CA LEU A 83 -7.36 0.57 -13.29
C LEU A 83 -7.01 1.21 -11.93
N LEU A 84 -7.65 2.33 -11.56
CA LEU A 84 -7.38 3.04 -10.31
C LEU A 84 -8.00 2.38 -9.07
N VAL A 85 -8.92 1.43 -9.22
CA VAL A 85 -9.66 0.80 -8.12
C VAL A 85 -8.76 0.29 -6.99
N PRO A 86 -7.69 -0.51 -7.24
CA PRO A 86 -6.87 -1.06 -6.15
C PRO A 86 -6.26 0.03 -5.25
N ALA A 87 -5.85 1.16 -5.82
CA ALA A 87 -5.29 2.26 -5.05
C ALA A 87 -6.34 3.12 -4.40
N LEU A 88 -7.47 3.37 -5.03
CA LEU A 88 -8.58 4.10 -4.41
C LEU A 88 -9.09 3.36 -3.16
N MET A 89 -9.25 2.02 -3.25
CA MET A 89 -9.61 1.18 -2.11
C MET A 89 -8.55 1.26 -0.99
N SER A 90 -7.28 1.13 -1.35
CA SER A 90 -6.18 1.15 -0.40
C SER A 90 -6.03 2.53 0.27
N LEU A 91 -6.19 3.60 -0.51
CA LEU A 91 -6.14 4.97 -0.05
C LEU A 91 -7.27 5.26 0.92
N ALA A 92 -8.51 4.87 0.61
CA ALA A 92 -9.65 5.03 1.50
C ALA A 92 -9.43 4.32 2.85
N GLY A 93 -8.94 3.07 2.81
CA GLY A 93 -8.60 2.33 4.03
C GLY A 93 -7.51 3.02 4.86
N LEU A 94 -6.43 3.49 4.22
CA LEU A 94 -5.36 4.22 4.90
C LEU A 94 -5.81 5.55 5.47
N LEU A 95 -6.67 6.30 4.77
CA LEU A 95 -7.22 7.57 5.25
C LEU A 95 -8.10 7.37 6.48
N VAL A 96 -8.94 6.33 6.51
CA VAL A 96 -9.70 5.97 7.74
C VAL A 96 -8.76 5.61 8.88
N ILE A 97 -7.70 4.85 8.59
CA ILE A 97 -6.67 4.56 9.59
C ILE A 97 -5.98 5.85 10.04
N ALA A 98 -5.60 6.76 9.16
CA ALA A 98 -4.89 7.99 9.53
C ALA A 98 -5.77 8.99 10.30
N ALA A 99 -7.05 9.08 9.94
CA ALA A 99 -8.01 10.03 10.51
C ALA A 99 -8.49 9.62 11.91
N LEU A 100 -8.69 8.32 12.15
CA LEU A 100 -9.20 7.85 13.44
C LEU A 100 -8.13 7.93 14.52
N PRO A 101 -8.48 8.39 15.74
CA PRO A 101 -7.54 8.48 16.85
C PRO A 101 -6.90 7.12 17.14
N GLY A 102 -5.70 7.16 17.73
CA GLY A 102 -5.05 5.96 18.27
C GLY A 102 -5.99 5.25 19.23
N VAL A 103 -5.93 3.92 19.29
CA VAL A 103 -6.75 3.12 20.21
C VAL A 103 -6.14 3.27 21.61
N PRO A 104 -6.74 4.06 22.53
CA PRO A 104 -6.16 4.21 23.85
C PRO A 104 -6.37 2.91 24.63
N VAL A 105 -5.31 2.42 25.27
CA VAL A 105 -5.45 1.41 26.31
C VAL A 105 -5.70 2.17 27.60
N ALA A 106 -6.97 2.20 28.05
CA ALA A 106 -7.35 2.90 29.26
C ALA A 106 -6.69 2.26 30.48
N GLU A 107 -5.97 3.06 31.25
CA GLU A 107 -5.33 2.66 32.49
C GLU A 107 -5.93 3.49 33.63
N SER A 108 -6.42 2.82 34.65
CA SER A 108 -6.93 3.43 35.88
C SER A 108 -5.77 3.65 36.84
N GLY A 109 -5.32 4.90 37.01
CA GLY A 109 -4.24 5.26 37.93
C GLY A 109 -3.88 6.75 37.87
N SER A 110 -3.26 7.26 38.95
CA SER A 110 -2.78 8.65 39.06
C SER A 110 -1.38 8.86 38.46
N GLN A 111 -0.67 7.78 38.12
CA GLN A 111 0.70 7.86 37.64
C GLN A 111 0.73 8.23 36.16
N ARG A 112 1.32 9.38 35.85
CA ARG A 112 1.60 9.82 34.46
C ARG A 112 3.10 9.67 34.22
N SER A 113 3.47 8.90 33.20
CA SER A 113 4.86 8.77 32.75
C SER A 113 4.93 9.12 31.26
N ALA A 114 5.87 10.00 30.91
CA ALA A 114 6.20 10.34 29.54
C ALA A 114 7.57 9.74 29.20
N ASP A 115 7.61 8.97 28.11
CA ASP A 115 8.85 8.41 27.57
C ASP A 115 9.52 9.48 26.69
N LEU A 116 10.76 9.86 27.03
CA LEU A 116 11.54 10.89 26.33
C LEU A 116 12.26 10.34 25.08
N ALA A 117 12.18 9.04 24.81
CA ALA A 117 12.79 8.46 23.62
C ALA A 117 12.14 9.01 22.33
N PRO A 118 12.95 9.53 21.37
CA PRO A 118 12.44 9.98 20.08
C PRO A 118 11.68 8.86 19.35
N ARG A 119 10.46 9.16 18.89
CA ARG A 119 9.63 8.21 18.13
C ARG A 119 9.61 8.59 16.68
N HIS A 120 10.14 7.72 15.83
CA HIS A 120 10.06 7.85 14.38
C HIS A 120 8.87 7.04 13.85
N PRO A 121 8.31 7.40 12.68
CA PRO A 121 7.25 6.63 12.01
C PRO A 121 7.62 5.14 11.80
N TRP A 122 8.92 4.86 11.75
CA TRP A 122 9.49 3.54 11.52
C TRP A 122 9.92 2.81 12.80
N SER A 123 9.74 3.41 13.99
CA SER A 123 10.19 2.80 15.26
C SER A 123 9.53 1.46 15.57
N PHE A 124 8.37 1.18 14.96
CA PHE A 124 7.64 -0.08 15.09
C PHE A 124 7.65 -0.90 13.79
N ALA A 125 8.31 -0.43 12.75
CA ALA A 125 8.35 -1.13 11.48
C ALA A 125 9.52 -2.13 11.49
N PRO A 126 9.28 -3.43 11.20
CA PRO A 126 10.39 -4.36 10.94
C PRO A 126 11.20 -3.89 9.72
N ALA A 127 12.46 -4.31 9.58
CA ALA A 127 13.34 -3.83 8.50
C ALA A 127 12.72 -4.01 7.09
N TRP A 128 12.04 -5.13 6.86
CA TRP A 128 11.32 -5.39 5.61
C TRP A 128 10.23 -4.35 5.32
N ALA A 129 9.62 -3.77 6.35
CA ALA A 129 8.53 -2.81 6.19
C ALA A 129 8.97 -1.45 5.65
N ARG A 130 10.28 -1.18 5.62
CA ARG A 130 10.85 -0.04 4.89
C ARG A 130 11.25 -0.41 3.47
N VAL A 131 11.93 -1.54 3.32
CA VAL A 131 12.53 -1.95 2.05
C VAL A 131 11.47 -2.35 1.02
N LEU A 132 10.46 -3.13 1.42
CA LEU A 132 9.43 -3.63 0.50
C LEU A 132 8.65 -2.54 -0.25
N PRO A 133 7.97 -1.61 0.44
CA PRO A 133 7.19 -0.58 -0.27
C PRO A 133 8.10 0.35 -1.08
N ALA A 134 9.32 0.62 -0.62
CA ALA A 134 10.29 1.43 -1.38
C ALA A 134 10.71 0.73 -2.68
N THR A 135 11.13 -0.54 -2.59
CA THR A 135 11.53 -1.33 -3.78
C THR A 135 10.38 -1.49 -4.77
N ALA A 136 9.17 -1.84 -4.30
CA ALA A 136 8.00 -1.95 -5.15
C ALA A 136 7.62 -0.61 -5.79
N GLY A 137 7.71 0.50 -5.05
CA GLY A 137 7.44 1.84 -5.58
C GLY A 137 8.45 2.28 -6.64
N VAL A 138 9.75 2.02 -6.43
CA VAL A 138 10.80 2.31 -7.41
C VAL A 138 10.62 1.48 -8.68
N LEU A 139 10.32 0.19 -8.56
CA LEU A 139 10.04 -0.68 -9.71
C LEU A 139 8.81 -0.18 -10.48
N LEU A 140 7.73 0.15 -9.78
CA LEU A 140 6.52 0.70 -10.40
C LEU A 140 6.81 2.01 -11.13
N LEU A 141 7.56 2.93 -10.52
CA LEU A 141 7.96 4.18 -11.17
C LEU A 141 8.79 3.92 -12.44
N GLY A 142 9.76 3.01 -12.37
CA GLY A 142 10.57 2.63 -13.53
C GLY A 142 9.72 2.09 -14.67
N VAL A 143 8.72 1.26 -14.37
CA VAL A 143 7.77 0.72 -15.34
C VAL A 143 6.89 1.81 -15.96
N ILE A 144 6.32 2.70 -15.15
CA ILE A 144 5.51 3.83 -15.63
C ILE A 144 6.31 4.71 -16.58
N VAL A 145 7.55 5.06 -16.21
CA VAL A 145 8.43 5.89 -17.04
C VAL A 145 8.82 5.17 -18.32
N ALA A 146 9.20 3.89 -18.24
CA ALA A 146 9.55 3.10 -19.42
C ALA A 146 8.39 3.03 -20.42
N PHE A 147 7.19 2.68 -19.96
CA PHE A 147 6.01 2.60 -20.81
C PHE A 147 5.58 3.97 -21.34
N GLY A 148 5.62 5.00 -20.51
CA GLY A 148 5.37 6.38 -20.93
C GLY A 148 6.30 6.81 -22.08
N LEU A 149 7.61 6.59 -21.94
CA LEU A 149 8.59 6.97 -22.97
C LEU A 149 8.44 6.19 -24.28
N THR A 150 7.99 4.94 -24.22
CA THR A 150 7.73 4.11 -25.40
C THR A 150 6.33 4.29 -26.00
N SER A 151 5.48 5.10 -25.37
CA SER A 151 4.11 5.29 -25.82
C SER A 151 3.98 6.36 -26.89
N GLU A 152 3.07 6.14 -27.81
CA GLU A 152 2.69 7.06 -28.87
C GLU A 152 1.24 7.52 -28.70
N ALA A 153 0.93 8.67 -29.32
CA ALA A 153 -0.43 9.16 -29.42
C ALA A 153 -1.27 8.24 -30.32
N SER A 154 -2.41 7.80 -29.78
CA SER A 154 -3.46 7.09 -30.50
C SER A 154 -4.27 8.06 -31.37
N GLU A 155 -5.22 7.57 -32.17
CA GLU A 155 -6.08 8.37 -33.05
C GLU A 155 -6.85 9.48 -32.31
N ASP A 156 -7.11 9.27 -31.03
CA ASP A 156 -7.76 10.21 -30.11
C ASP A 156 -6.79 11.16 -29.39
N GLY A 157 -5.51 11.18 -29.80
CA GLY A 157 -4.46 12.05 -29.23
C GLY A 157 -3.95 11.60 -27.86
N LEU A 158 -4.47 10.49 -27.31
CA LEU A 158 -4.07 9.97 -26.01
C LEU A 158 -2.83 9.07 -26.13
N PHE A 159 -1.87 9.23 -25.23
CA PHE A 159 -0.64 8.42 -25.18
C PHE A 159 -0.92 7.02 -24.61
N ARG A 160 -1.50 6.16 -25.44
CA ARG A 160 -1.95 4.80 -25.10
C ARG A 160 -1.74 3.78 -26.23
N ALA A 161 -0.92 4.12 -27.21
CA ALA A 161 -0.54 3.23 -28.31
C ALA A 161 0.96 2.90 -28.21
N ILE A 162 1.35 1.78 -28.79
CA ILE A 162 2.74 1.50 -29.15
C ILE A 162 2.78 1.14 -30.64
N ARG A 163 3.70 1.77 -31.39
CA ARG A 163 3.98 1.43 -32.77
C ARG A 163 5.30 0.68 -32.85
N ILE A 164 5.28 -0.43 -33.58
CA ILE A 164 6.46 -1.24 -33.85
C ILE A 164 6.66 -1.24 -35.36
N ASP A 165 7.74 -0.61 -35.80
CA ASP A 165 8.13 -0.56 -37.20
C ASP A 165 9.21 -1.63 -37.48
N SER A 166 8.99 -2.43 -38.52
CA SER A 166 9.89 -3.46 -39.02
C SER A 166 10.00 -3.37 -40.54
N GLY A 167 10.87 -2.48 -41.01
CA GLY A 167 11.09 -2.26 -42.44
C GLY A 167 9.84 -1.70 -43.12
N ALA A 168 9.23 -2.49 -44.01
CA ALA A 168 8.01 -2.10 -44.73
C ALA A 168 6.72 -2.32 -43.91
N TYR A 169 6.81 -2.93 -42.73
CA TYR A 169 5.64 -3.26 -41.90
C TYR A 169 5.60 -2.38 -40.65
N SER A 170 4.49 -1.68 -40.44
CA SER A 170 4.20 -0.97 -39.19
C SER A 170 3.00 -1.62 -38.51
N SER A 171 3.11 -1.97 -37.24
CA SER A 171 1.99 -2.46 -36.43
C SER A 171 1.77 -1.54 -35.24
N THR A 172 0.51 -1.18 -34.96
CA THR A 172 0.13 -0.35 -33.81
C THR A 172 -0.78 -1.15 -32.89
N ALA A 173 -0.48 -1.16 -31.59
CA ALA A 173 -1.26 -1.87 -30.58
C ALA A 173 -1.83 -0.91 -29.52
N THR A 174 -3.14 -1.03 -29.26
CA THR A 174 -3.90 -0.29 -28.23
C THR A 174 -4.90 -1.21 -27.48
N PRO A 175 -5.01 -1.20 -26.14
CA PRO A 175 -4.42 -0.24 -25.21
C PRO A 175 -3.00 -0.65 -24.76
N TYR A 176 -2.09 0.31 -24.80
CA TYR A 176 -0.75 0.22 -24.23
C TYR A 176 -0.69 1.09 -22.95
N PRO A 177 -0.02 0.65 -21.87
CA PRO A 177 0.07 1.36 -20.59
C PRO A 177 0.98 2.61 -20.62
N GLY A 178 0.81 3.47 -21.62
CA GLY A 178 1.52 4.74 -21.80
C GLY A 178 1.11 5.83 -20.80
N TRP A 179 1.45 7.09 -21.09
CA TRP A 179 1.20 8.21 -20.17
C TRP A 179 -0.27 8.40 -19.77
N TYR A 180 -1.22 8.03 -20.65
CA TYR A 180 -2.65 8.10 -20.33
C TYR A 180 -3.03 7.31 -19.07
N TYR A 181 -2.45 6.11 -18.89
CA TYR A 181 -2.64 5.27 -17.72
C TYR A 181 -1.57 5.53 -16.65
N GLY A 182 -0.33 5.76 -17.07
CA GLY A 182 0.83 5.91 -16.21
C GLY A 182 0.76 7.14 -15.29
N VAL A 183 0.31 8.30 -15.79
CA VAL A 183 0.24 9.53 -14.98
C VAL A 183 -0.80 9.41 -13.86
N PRO A 184 -2.05 8.98 -14.10
CA PRO A 184 -3.01 8.76 -13.02
C PRO A 184 -2.54 7.71 -11.99
N VAL A 185 -1.93 6.62 -12.44
CA VAL A 185 -1.34 5.60 -11.54
C VAL A 185 -0.21 6.20 -10.69
N LEU A 186 0.63 7.05 -11.26
CA LEU A 186 1.69 7.75 -10.52
C LEU A 186 1.12 8.66 -9.44
N LEU A 187 0.10 9.47 -9.78
CA LEU A 187 -0.55 10.38 -8.84
C LEU A 187 -1.16 9.65 -7.65
N VAL A 188 -1.91 8.57 -7.92
CA VAL A 188 -2.54 7.79 -6.83
C VAL A 188 -1.50 7.02 -6.01
N THR A 189 -0.40 6.59 -6.63
CA THR A 189 0.74 5.94 -5.94
C THR A 189 1.41 6.90 -4.96
N VAL A 190 1.65 8.15 -5.37
CA VAL A 190 2.19 9.21 -4.49
C VAL A 190 1.22 9.51 -3.35
N ALA A 191 -0.07 9.67 -3.65
CA ALA A 191 -1.10 9.88 -2.63
C ALA A 191 -1.14 8.73 -1.61
N LEU A 192 -1.05 7.48 -2.08
CA LEU A 192 -1.01 6.29 -1.23
C LEU A 192 0.25 6.25 -0.34
N ALA A 193 1.40 6.63 -0.87
CA ALA A 193 2.65 6.71 -0.10
C ALA A 193 2.55 7.77 1.02
N ILE A 194 1.96 8.93 0.73
CA ILE A 194 1.71 9.99 1.72
C ILE A 194 0.71 9.51 2.78
N ALA A 195 -0.39 8.85 2.37
CA ALA A 195 -1.38 8.30 3.30
C ALA A 195 -0.77 7.21 4.21
N ALA A 196 0.13 6.37 3.67
CA ALA A 196 0.83 5.37 4.46
C ALA A 196 1.79 6.02 5.48
N ALA A 197 2.59 7.00 5.05
CA ALA A 197 3.51 7.72 5.92
C ALA A 197 2.79 8.46 7.05
N THR A 198 1.68 9.13 6.74
CA THR A 198 0.84 9.81 7.73
C THR A 198 0.18 8.83 8.70
N ALA A 199 -0.34 7.70 8.22
CA ALA A 199 -0.88 6.63 9.07
C ALA A 199 0.19 6.07 10.03
N LEU A 200 1.41 5.80 9.55
CA LEU A 200 2.53 5.33 10.37
C LEU A 200 2.94 6.37 11.41
N ALA A 201 3.03 7.64 11.04
CA ALA A 201 3.34 8.73 11.96
C ALA A 201 2.29 8.85 13.07
N ARG A 202 0.99 8.74 12.75
CA ARG A 202 -0.10 8.75 13.73
C ARG A 202 -0.05 7.55 14.67
N VAL A 203 0.28 6.37 14.16
CA VAL A 203 0.49 5.16 14.98
C VAL A 203 1.66 5.36 15.95
N ALA A 204 2.76 5.97 15.49
CA ALA A 204 3.92 6.23 16.35
C ALA A 204 3.64 7.28 17.44
N ALA A 205 2.90 8.34 17.09
CA ALA A 205 2.58 9.46 17.98
C ALA A 205 1.54 9.14 19.06
N SER A 206 0.80 8.04 18.93
CA SER A 206 -0.28 7.69 19.89
C SER A 206 0.26 7.51 21.32
N ALA A 207 -0.50 7.95 22.33
CA ALA A 207 -0.16 7.80 23.74
C ALA A 207 0.05 6.32 24.13
N ARG A 208 0.98 6.05 25.05
CA ARG A 208 1.28 4.69 25.54
C ARG A 208 0.81 4.53 26.99
N PRO A 209 0.32 3.34 27.38
CA PRO A 209 0.07 3.03 28.78
C PRO A 209 1.37 2.98 29.61
N THR A 210 1.23 3.22 30.91
CA THR A 210 2.30 3.21 31.91
C THR A 210 2.55 1.80 32.44
N HIS A 211 1.51 0.97 32.60
CA HIS A 211 1.65 -0.41 33.04
C HIS A 211 2.45 -1.26 32.04
N THR A 212 3.42 -2.03 32.53
CA THR A 212 4.36 -2.81 31.70
C THR A 212 3.66 -3.80 30.77
N THR A 213 2.72 -4.59 31.30
CA THR A 213 1.94 -5.58 30.51
C THR A 213 1.03 -4.93 29.47
N LEU A 214 0.43 -3.77 29.78
CA LEU A 214 -0.38 -3.01 28.82
C LEU A 214 0.49 -2.38 27.73
N ARG A 215 1.72 -1.97 28.07
CA ARG A 215 2.70 -1.44 27.13
C ARG A 215 3.17 -2.51 26.14
N GLU A 216 3.39 -3.74 26.58
CA GLU A 216 3.66 -4.88 25.68
C GLU A 216 2.48 -5.15 24.74
N ALA A 217 1.24 -5.14 25.25
CA ALA A 217 0.04 -5.33 24.44
C ALA A 217 -0.16 -4.20 23.41
N ASP A 218 0.06 -2.94 23.80
CA ASP A 218 0.06 -1.78 22.89
C ASP A 218 1.12 -1.92 21.80
N GLN A 219 2.34 -2.35 22.15
CA GLN A 219 3.40 -2.60 21.17
C GLN A 219 2.97 -3.64 20.13
N VAL A 220 2.36 -4.75 20.54
CA VAL A 220 1.85 -5.77 19.61
C VAL A 220 0.77 -5.19 18.68
N MET A 221 -0.16 -4.40 19.19
CA MET A 221 -1.19 -3.75 18.37
C MET A 221 -0.60 -2.76 17.36
N ARG A 222 0.43 -1.99 17.75
CA ARG A 222 1.14 -1.08 16.84
C ARG A 222 1.91 -1.84 15.76
N LEU A 223 2.59 -2.92 16.11
CA LEU A 223 3.24 -3.81 15.14
C LEU A 223 2.22 -4.35 14.13
N LEU A 224 1.05 -4.79 14.59
CA LEU A 224 -0.01 -5.31 13.72
C LEU A 224 -0.52 -4.25 12.74
N ILE A 225 -0.86 -3.05 13.20
CA ILE A 225 -1.37 -1.99 12.30
C ILE A 225 -0.29 -1.51 11.33
N THR A 226 0.97 -1.39 11.76
CA THR A 226 2.10 -1.06 10.88
C THR A 226 2.26 -2.11 9.79
N ARG A 227 2.15 -3.40 10.11
CA ARG A 227 2.18 -4.48 9.11
C ARG A 227 1.02 -4.39 8.13
N VAL A 228 -0.19 -4.07 8.60
CA VAL A 228 -1.36 -3.88 7.73
C VAL A 228 -1.12 -2.74 6.76
N ILE A 229 -0.68 -1.56 7.24
CA ILE A 229 -0.39 -0.39 6.40
C ILE A 229 0.62 -0.76 5.31
N VAL A 230 1.75 -1.35 5.71
CA VAL A 230 2.84 -1.68 4.78
C VAL A 230 2.42 -2.75 3.77
N LYS A 231 1.72 -3.80 4.21
CA LYS A 231 1.22 -4.86 3.31
C LYS A 231 0.21 -4.32 2.31
N LEU A 232 -0.67 -3.42 2.75
CA LEU A 232 -1.65 -2.78 1.89
C LEU A 232 -0.93 -1.96 0.81
N THR A 233 -0.05 -1.02 1.20
CA THR A 233 0.72 -0.19 0.25
C THR A 233 1.56 -1.02 -0.71
N THR A 234 2.32 -1.99 -0.19
CA THR A 234 3.18 -2.86 -1.01
C THR A 234 2.33 -3.72 -1.95
N GLY A 235 1.22 -4.26 -1.46
CA GLY A 235 0.29 -5.05 -2.25
C GLY A 235 -0.28 -4.26 -3.42
N THR A 236 -0.70 -3.00 -3.20
CA THR A 236 -1.17 -2.12 -4.27
C THR A 236 -0.10 -1.88 -5.33
N PHE A 237 1.15 -1.61 -4.92
CA PHE A 237 2.23 -1.36 -5.87
C PHE A 237 2.53 -2.60 -6.72
N ILE A 238 2.51 -3.79 -6.12
CA ILE A 238 2.70 -5.05 -6.84
C ILE A 238 1.53 -5.32 -7.80
N VAL A 239 0.29 -5.04 -7.38
CA VAL A 239 -0.90 -5.16 -8.27
C VAL A 239 -0.76 -4.25 -9.48
N TYR A 240 -0.30 -3.00 -9.32
CA TYR A 240 -0.04 -2.14 -10.46
C TYR A 240 1.10 -2.61 -11.34
N LEU A 241 2.20 -3.06 -10.74
CA LEU A 241 3.32 -3.59 -11.50
C LEU A 241 2.87 -4.76 -12.38
N GLY A 242 2.13 -5.70 -11.81
CA GLY A 242 1.56 -6.84 -12.53
C GLY A 242 0.53 -6.42 -13.57
N GLY A 243 -0.38 -5.51 -13.23
CA GLY A 243 -1.44 -5.03 -14.13
C GLY A 243 -0.90 -4.29 -15.35
N LEU A 244 0.06 -3.38 -15.16
CA LEU A 244 0.70 -2.66 -16.26
C LEU A 244 1.53 -3.61 -17.14
N MET A 245 2.29 -4.53 -16.53
CA MET A 245 3.02 -5.56 -17.29
C MET A 245 2.08 -6.45 -18.10
N PHE A 246 0.96 -6.88 -17.51
CA PHE A 246 -0.04 -7.69 -18.18
C PHE A 246 -0.68 -6.94 -19.35
N MET A 247 -1.03 -5.66 -19.16
CA MET A 247 -1.57 -4.81 -20.24
C MET A 247 -0.57 -4.65 -21.38
N ALA A 248 0.72 -4.48 -21.09
CA ALA A 248 1.78 -4.41 -22.10
C ALA A 248 2.05 -5.75 -22.80
N ALA A 249 1.94 -6.88 -22.09
CA ALA A 249 2.26 -8.21 -22.59
C ALA A 249 1.08 -8.93 -23.27
N GLY A 250 -0.15 -8.42 -23.12
CA GLY A 250 -1.37 -9.07 -23.61
C GLY A 250 -1.51 -9.17 -25.13
N ARG A 251 -0.43 -9.00 -25.91
CA ARG A 251 -0.37 -9.12 -27.37
C ARG A 251 1.00 -9.58 -27.85
#